data_AF-A0A838G9N4-F1
#
_entry.id   AF-A0A838G9N4-F1
#
_cell.length_a   1.000
_cell.length_b   1.000
_cell.length_c   1.000
_cell.angle_alpha   90.00
_cell.angle_beta   90.00
_cell.angle_gamma   90.00
#
_symmetry.space_group_name_H-M   'P 1'
#
loop_
_entity.id
_entity.type
_entity.pdbx_description
1 polymer ?
#
loop_
_entity_poly.entity_id
_entity_poly.type
_entity_poly.pdbx_seq_one_letter_code
_entity_poly.pdbx_strand_id
1 'polypeptide(L)' 'MTGFIDPLVAAGDEPDLDATSLPTPAADDPAVLQSVRDLVLQAHREVVPELVAGASLTELLASIEPARQAYANLADRIQA' A
#
# COMPACT_ATOMS: atom_id res chain seq x y z
N MET A 1 17.68 47.44 43.45
CA MET A 1 18.55 46.25 43.49
C MET A 1 18.01 45.31 42.43
N THR A 2 18.84 45.07 41.42
CA THR A 2 18.51 44.59 40.07
C THR A 2 17.93 43.17 40.07
N GLY A 3 16.82 42.97 39.35
CA GLY A 3 16.32 41.67 38.94
C GLY A 3 16.11 41.68 37.43
N PHE A 4 17.20 41.53 36.68
CA PHE A 4 17.22 41.35 35.23
C PHE A 4 17.28 39.85 34.97
N ILE A 5 16.18 39.25 34.51
CA ILE A 5 16.21 37.96 33.82
C ILE A 5 15.59 38.19 32.44
N ASP A 6 16.50 38.09 31.48
CA ASP A 6 16.43 37.92 30.02
C ASP A 6 15.07 37.72 29.30
N PRO A 7 14.79 38.48 28.22
CA PRO A 7 13.76 38.15 27.23
C PRO A 7 14.34 37.51 25.94
N LEU A 8 15.41 36.70 26.03
CA LEU A 8 15.91 35.89 24.92
C LEU A 8 15.50 34.41 25.09
N VAL A 9 14.23 34.11 24.87
CA VAL A 9 13.82 32.84 24.27
C VAL A 9 13.13 33.18 22.95
N ALA A 10 14.00 33.46 21.98
CA ALA A 10 13.68 33.21 20.59
C ALA A 10 13.74 31.70 20.34
N ALA A 11 13.00 31.29 19.30
CA ALA A 11 13.01 29.99 18.64
C ALA A 11 12.05 28.92 19.20
N GLY A 12 10.95 28.75 18.46
CA GLY A 12 10.62 27.45 17.92
C GLY A 12 9.77 26.56 18.80
N ASP A 13 8.59 27.03 19.20
CA ASP A 13 7.47 26.13 19.46
C ASP A 13 6.46 26.30 18.31
N GLU A 14 6.93 26.03 17.09
CA GLU A 14 6.02 25.64 16.02
C GLU A 14 5.64 24.20 16.38
N PRO A 15 4.35 23.86 16.64
CA PRO A 15 3.99 22.47 16.83
C PRO A 15 4.44 21.72 15.59
N ASP A 16 5.39 20.82 15.80
CA ASP A 16 5.90 19.92 14.78
C ASP A 16 4.68 19.23 14.16
N LEU A 17 4.28 19.73 12.99
CA LEU A 17 3.36 19.05 12.12
C LEU A 17 4.16 17.85 11.64
N ASP A 18 4.08 16.78 12.43
CA ASP A 18 4.61 15.46 12.14
C ASP A 18 3.89 14.94 10.87
N ALA A 19 4.26 15.53 9.74
CA ALA A 19 3.66 15.37 8.42
C ALA A 19 4.23 14.13 7.72
N THR A 20 4.71 13.14 8.48
CA THR A 20 5.20 11.87 7.94
C THR A 20 4.71 10.64 8.73
N SER A 21 3.74 10.78 9.64
CA SER A 21 2.87 9.63 9.93
C SER A 21 1.76 9.58 8.89
N LEU A 22 2.10 9.14 7.68
CA LEU A 22 1.08 8.54 6.82
C LEU A 22 0.40 7.46 7.69
N PRO A 23 -0.94 7.39 7.74
CA PRO A 23 -1.58 6.24 8.36
C PRO A 23 -0.99 5.02 7.66
N THR A 24 -0.20 4.22 8.39
CA THR A 24 0.20 2.91 7.87
C THR A 24 -1.12 2.24 7.53
N PRO A 25 -1.40 1.91 6.26
CA PRO A 25 -2.66 1.27 5.92
C PRO A 25 -2.73 0.04 6.81
N ALA A 26 -3.71 0.01 7.72
CA ALA A 26 -3.88 -1.11 8.61
C ALA A 26 -3.98 -2.34 7.71
N ALA A 27 -3.04 -3.27 7.85
CA ALA A 27 -3.02 -4.48 7.05
C ALA A 27 -4.41 -5.12 7.15
N ASP A 28 -5.04 -5.34 6.01
CA ASP A 28 -6.37 -5.93 5.97
C ASP A 28 -6.30 -7.35 6.54
N ASP A 29 -7.39 -7.81 7.16
CA ASP A 29 -7.45 -9.14 7.73
C ASP A 29 -7.10 -10.19 6.65
N PRO A 30 -6.10 -11.05 6.88
CA PRO A 30 -5.63 -11.98 5.86
C PRO A 30 -6.74 -12.94 5.39
N ALA A 31 -7.71 -13.27 6.24
CA ALA A 31 -8.84 -14.13 5.84
C ALA A 31 -9.79 -13.42 4.85
N VAL A 32 -9.96 -12.10 5.02
CA VAL A 32 -10.74 -11.27 4.10
C VAL A 32 -10.01 -11.14 2.76
N LEU A 33 -8.70 -10.89 2.77
CA LEU A 33 -7.90 -10.82 1.55
C LEU A 33 -7.90 -12.14 0.76
N GLN A 34 -7.86 -13.29 1.45
CA GLN A 34 -8.00 -14.59 0.79
C GLN A 34 -9.39 -14.76 0.15
N SER A 35 -10.45 -14.35 0.84
CA SER A 35 -11.81 -14.40 0.29
C SER A 35 -11.98 -13.51 -0.96
N VAL A 36 -11.36 -12.34 -0.95
CA VAL A 36 -11.33 -11.44 -2.13
C VAL A 36 -10.51 -12.07 -3.25
N ARG A 37 -9.34 -12.66 -2.95
CA ARG A 37 -8.52 -13.37 -3.94
C ARG A 37 -9.29 -14.51 -4.60
N ASP A 38 -10.01 -15.32 -3.82
CA ASP A 38 -10.86 -16.40 -4.33
C ASP A 38 -11.94 -15.88 -5.28
N LEU A 39 -12.62 -14.78 -4.89
CA LEU A 39 -13.64 -14.14 -5.73
C LEU A 39 -13.04 -13.60 -7.05
N VAL A 40 -11.87 -12.97 -6.98
CA VAL A 40 -11.15 -12.46 -8.16
C VAL A 40 -10.78 -13.61 -9.09
N LEU A 41 -10.25 -14.72 -8.56
CA LEU A 41 -9.89 -15.91 -9.35
C LEU A 41 -11.11 -16.59 -9.96
N GLN A 42 -12.25 -16.57 -9.27
CA GLN A 42 -13.51 -17.09 -9.80
C GLN A 42 -14.03 -16.23 -10.96
N ALA A 43 -13.89 -14.90 -10.87
CA ALA A 43 -14.30 -13.95 -11.90
C ALA A 43 -13.32 -13.89 -13.09
N HIS A 44 -12.03 -14.09 -12.84
CA HIS A 44 -10.94 -13.98 -13.81
C HIS A 44 -10.07 -15.23 -13.82
N ARG A 45 -10.55 -16.29 -14.49
CA ARG A 45 -9.81 -17.58 -14.59
C ARG A 45 -8.49 -17.48 -15.35
N GLU A 46 -8.31 -16.41 -16.11
CA GLU A 46 -7.10 -16.08 -16.85
C GLU A 46 -5.97 -15.50 -15.99
N VAL A 47 -6.25 -15.18 -14.72
CA VAL A 47 -5.27 -14.60 -13.79
C VAL A 47 -4.62 -15.71 -12.97
N VAL A 48 -3.29 -15.67 -12.86
CA VAL A 48 -2.51 -16.65 -12.08
C VAL A 48 -2.51 -16.24 -10.60
N PRO A 49 -2.92 -17.11 -9.67
CA PRO A 49 -3.02 -16.80 -8.23
C PRO A 49 -1.74 -16.25 -7.62
N GLU A 50 -0.61 -16.83 -8.00
CA GLU A 50 0.73 -16.47 -7.50
C GLU A 50 1.16 -15.04 -7.90
N LEU A 51 0.51 -14.44 -8.89
CA LEU A 51 0.78 -13.07 -9.34
C LEU A 51 -0.11 -12.03 -8.65
N VAL A 52 -1.14 -12.45 -7.91
CA VAL A 52 -2.07 -11.57 -7.19
C VAL A 52 -1.60 -11.37 -5.75
N ALA A 53 -0.85 -10.30 -5.53
CA ALA A 53 -0.18 -9.99 -4.26
C ALA A 53 -0.58 -8.61 -3.72
N GLY A 54 -0.56 -8.46 -2.39
CA GLY A 54 -0.86 -7.20 -1.71
C GLY A 54 -1.19 -7.44 -0.24
N ALA A 55 -0.78 -6.51 0.63
CA ALA A 55 -1.10 -6.51 2.06
C ALA A 55 -2.38 -5.74 2.39
N SER A 56 -2.97 -5.08 1.38
CA SER A 56 -4.26 -4.40 1.45
C SER A 56 -5.10 -4.72 0.21
N LEU A 57 -6.41 -4.50 0.31
CA LEU A 57 -7.34 -4.66 -0.82
C LEU A 57 -6.92 -3.82 -2.03
N THR A 58 -6.49 -2.58 -1.79
CA THR A 58 -6.06 -1.66 -2.84
C THR A 58 -4.84 -2.19 -3.58
N GLU A 59 -3.84 -2.69 -2.85
CA GLU A 59 -2.65 -3.32 -3.44
C GLU A 59 -3.01 -4.59 -4.21
N LEU A 60 -3.91 -5.41 -3.65
CA LEU A 60 -4.36 -6.65 -4.28
C LEU A 60 -5.06 -6.37 -5.60
N LEU A 61 -5.98 -5.39 -5.65
CA LEU A 61 -6.65 -4.97 -6.89
C LEU A 61 -5.66 -4.37 -7.90
N ALA A 62 -4.69 -3.57 -7.44
CA ALA A 62 -3.67 -3.00 -8.30
C ALA A 62 -2.74 -4.05 -8.93
N SER A 63 -2.58 -5.23 -8.30
CA SER A 63 -1.75 -6.32 -8.82
C SER A 63 -2.40 -7.12 -9.97
N ILE A 64 -3.72 -7.05 -10.13
CA ILE A 64 -4.47 -7.90 -11.07
C ILE A 64 -4.12 -7.60 -12.53
N GLU A 65 -4.06 -6.33 -12.91
CA GLU A 65 -3.78 -5.92 -14.29
C GLU A 65 -2.35 -6.30 -14.73
N PRO A 66 -1.28 -6.01 -13.95
CA PRO A 66 0.06 -6.52 -14.22
C PRO A 66 0.14 -8.06 -14.28
N ALA A 67 -0.57 -8.76 -13.40
CA ALA A 67 -0.62 -10.22 -13.40
C ALA A 67 -1.19 -10.79 -14.71
N ARG A 68 -2.29 -10.20 -15.20
CA ARG A 68 -2.90 -10.60 -16.49
C ARG A 68 -1.96 -10.36 -17.66
N GLN A 69 -1.29 -9.20 -17.69
CA GLN A 69 -0.33 -8.88 -18.77
C GLN A 69 0.87 -9.81 -18.78
N ALA A 70 1.42 -10.13 -17.61
CA ALA A 70 2.55 -11.05 -17.49
C ALA A 70 2.20 -12.45 -18.04
N TYR A 71 0.99 -12.95 -17.74
CA TYR A 71 0.51 -14.21 -18.28
C TYR A 71 0.31 -14.15 -19.81
N ALA A 72 -0.33 -13.10 -20.33
CA ALA A 72 -0.54 -12.93 -21.76
C ALA A 72 0.79 -12.92 -22.54
N ASN A 73 1.80 -12.21 -22.04
CA ASN A 73 3.13 -12.18 -22.64
C ASN A 73 3.82 -13.56 -22.64
N LEU A 74 3.64 -14.36 -21.58
CA LEU A 74 4.17 -15.72 -21.52
C LEU A 74 3.46 -16.63 -22.53
N ALA A 75 2.12 -16.54 -22.61
CA ALA A 75 1.33 -17.33 -23.55
C ALA A 75 1.72 -17.05 -25.01
N ASP A 76 1.91 -15.78 -25.37
CA ASP A 76 2.38 -15.36 -26.70
C ASP A 76 3.74 -15.97 -27.04
N ARG A 77 4.69 -15.92 -26.10
CA ARG A 77 6.04 -16.49 -26.28
C ARG A 77 6.07 -18.02 -26.43
N ILE A 78 5.08 -18.73 -25.90
CA ILE A 78 4.99 -20.19 -26.03
C ILE A 78 4.34 -20.57 -27.37
N GLN A 79 3.48 -19.71 -27.91
CA GLN A 79 2.78 -19.96 -29.18
C GLN A 79 3.57 -19.50 -30.42
N ALA A 80 4.57 -18.63 -30.25
CA ALA A 80 5.51 -18.18 -31.29
C ALA A 80 6.58 -19.22 -31.62
#